data_AF-A0A5C8BMJ5-F1
#
_entry.id   AF-A0A5C8BMJ5-F1
#
_cell.length_a   1.000
_cell.length_b   1.000
_cell.length_c   1.000
_cell.angle_alpha   90.00
_cell.angle_beta   90.00
_cell.angle_gamma   90.00
#
_symmetry.space_group_name_H-M   'P 1'
#
loop_
_entity.id
_entity.type
_entity.pdbx_description
1 polymer ?
#
loop_
_entity_poly.entity_id
_entity_poly.type
_entity_poly.pdbx_seq_one_letter_code
_entity_poly.pdbx_strand_id
1 'polypeptide(L)'
;QIRQFISYSFFTTLSNAFSGLLFVLDTVIISYVVKDPQILASYRVATMIPFAINFIPNIAINYYYPEFAKNAHDPAKIRQLSRFVSQRMFIFSALVSLILIIAAKPLILTIFGSSYQDSILPFQIISFGYWIIATFRTVNGNILAALGKAKLSFYLTFIILLVNIITTYYLVLKYSMNGAALAIVVMYIFSSLVGYITLKLVLRDLECKNG
;
A
#
# COMPACT_ATOMS: atom_id res chain seq x y z
N GLN A 1 22.68 20.91 11.79
CA GLN A 1 22.69 19.59 11.11
C GLN A 1 22.08 18.48 11.98
N ILE A 2 22.56 18.22 13.21
CA ILE A 2 22.02 17.17 14.10
C ILE A 2 20.52 17.35 14.43
N ARG A 3 20.06 18.57 14.75
CA ARG A 3 18.64 18.82 15.09
C ARG A 3 17.68 18.62 13.91
N GLN A 4 18.12 18.95 12.69
CA GLN A 4 17.37 18.69 11.45
C GLN A 4 17.35 17.19 11.12
N PHE A 5 18.48 16.50 11.31
CA PHE A 5 18.57 15.05 11.16
C PHE A 5 17.65 14.32 12.15
N ILE A 6 17.69 14.67 13.43
CA ILE A 6 16.81 14.09 14.47
C ILE A 6 15.34 14.34 14.14
N SER A 7 14.97 15.56 13.75
CA SER A 7 13.59 15.87 13.36
C SER A 7 13.15 15.05 12.14
N TYR A 8 13.99 14.94 11.12
CA TYR A 8 13.73 14.15 9.93
C TYR A 8 13.56 12.65 10.24
N SER A 9 14.49 12.08 11.01
CA SER A 9 14.45 10.70 11.45
C SER A 9 13.22 10.42 12.30
N PHE A 10 12.84 11.34 13.20
CA PHE A 10 11.63 11.22 14.02
C PHE A 10 10.36 11.13 13.16
N PHE A 11 10.19 12.05 12.20
CA PHE A 11 9.02 12.02 11.30
C PHE A 11 8.99 10.79 10.40
N THR A 12 10.16 10.34 9.94
CA THR A 12 10.27 9.14 9.11
C THR A 12 9.91 7.88 9.90
N THR A 13 10.46 7.72 11.10
CA THR A 13 10.13 6.60 12.00
C THR A 13 8.66 6.59 12.35
N LEU A 14 8.05 7.74 12.65
CA LEU A 14 6.64 7.83 12.99
C LEU A 14 5.73 7.51 11.78
N SER A 15 6.11 7.96 10.58
CA SER A 15 5.41 7.60 9.34
C SER A 15 5.48 6.09 9.07
N ASN A 16 6.62 5.46 9.34
CA ASN A 16 6.78 4.01 9.22
C ASN A 16 5.95 3.26 10.28
N ALA A 17 5.91 3.75 11.51
CA ALA A 17 5.08 3.19 12.58
C ALA A 17 3.59 3.22 12.21
N PHE A 18 3.09 4.35 11.72
CA PHE A 18 1.71 4.48 11.25
C PHE A 18 1.42 3.61 10.03
N SER A 19 2.39 3.46 9.13
CA SER A 19 2.28 2.53 8.00
C SER A 19 2.19 1.08 8.48
N GLY A 20 2.94 0.70 9.52
CA GLY A 20 2.83 -0.61 10.16
C GLY A 20 1.45 -0.84 10.79
N LEU A 21 0.91 0.18 11.46
CA LEU A 21 -0.45 0.11 12.02
C LEU A 21 -1.50 -0.14 10.92
N LEU A 22 -1.40 0.54 9.77
CA LEU A 22 -2.33 0.33 8.64
C LEU A 22 -2.43 -1.14 8.21
N PHE A 23 -1.35 -1.92 8.28
CA PHE A 23 -1.39 -3.35 7.90
C PHE A 23 -2.08 -4.24 8.94
N VAL A 24 -2.06 -3.84 10.21
CA VAL A 24 -2.59 -4.65 11.33
C VAL A 24 -4.00 -4.20 11.74
N LEU A 25 -4.34 -2.94 11.49
CA LEU A 25 -5.60 -2.31 11.91
C LEU A 25 -6.82 -3.08 11.42
N ASP A 26 -6.84 -3.53 10.16
CA ASP A 26 -7.99 -4.25 9.64
C ASP A 26 -8.26 -5.55 10.41
N THR A 27 -7.20 -6.26 10.82
CA THR A 27 -7.30 -7.47 11.63
C THR A 27 -7.81 -7.16 13.04
N VAL A 28 -7.36 -6.06 13.65
CA VAL A 28 -7.82 -5.61 14.96
C VAL A 28 -9.30 -5.23 14.92
N ILE A 29 -9.72 -4.47 13.90
CA ILE A 29 -11.12 -4.05 13.72
C ILE A 29 -12.02 -5.26 13.51
N ILE A 30 -11.65 -6.22 12.65
CA ILE A 30 -12.42 -7.46 12.46
C ILE A 30 -12.52 -8.23 13.78
N SER A 31 -11.40 -8.39 14.50
CA SER A 31 -11.39 -9.12 15.78
C SER A 31 -12.32 -8.47 16.81
N TYR A 32 -12.41 -7.15 16.85
CA TYR A 32 -13.24 -6.42 17.80
C TYR A 32 -14.73 -6.42 17.40
N VAL A 33 -15.02 -6.25 16.12
CA VAL A 33 -16.40 -6.08 15.60
C VAL A 33 -17.10 -7.42 15.42
N VAL A 34 -16.44 -8.39 14.78
CA VAL A 34 -17.07 -9.66 14.39
C VAL A 34 -17.10 -10.64 15.57
N LYS A 35 -16.10 -10.60 16.46
CA LYS A 35 -15.98 -11.46 17.66
C LYS A 35 -16.08 -12.97 17.39
N ASP A 36 -15.79 -13.40 16.15
CA ASP A 36 -15.76 -14.78 15.73
C ASP A 36 -14.32 -15.19 15.35
N PRO A 37 -13.69 -16.12 16.11
CA PRO A 37 -12.35 -16.60 15.82
C PRO A 37 -12.21 -17.27 14.45
N GLN A 38 -13.25 -17.93 13.94
CA GLN A 38 -13.23 -18.64 12.68
C GLN A 38 -13.25 -17.68 11.48
N ILE A 39 -14.03 -16.59 11.58
CA ILE A 39 -14.01 -15.51 10.58
C ILE A 39 -12.66 -14.79 10.59
N LEU A 40 -12.09 -14.53 11.77
CA LEU A 40 -10.76 -13.93 11.90
C LEU A 40 -9.67 -14.82 11.28
N ALA A 41 -9.73 -16.14 11.54
CA ALA A 41 -8.80 -17.10 10.94
C ALA A 41 -8.93 -17.13 9.42
N SER A 42 -10.16 -17.12 8.90
CA SER A 42 -10.44 -17.07 7.46
C SER A 42 -9.88 -15.79 6.83
N TYR A 43 -9.98 -14.66 7.52
CA TYR A 43 -9.43 -13.40 7.01
C TYR A 43 -7.90 -13.40 6.98
N ARG A 44 -7.26 -13.99 8.00
CA ARG A 44 -5.81 -14.15 8.03
C ARG A 44 -5.33 -15.02 6.87
N VAL A 45 -6.03 -16.10 6.56
CA VAL A 45 -5.76 -16.93 5.37
C VAL A 45 -5.87 -16.10 4.09
N ALA A 46 -6.95 -15.31 3.96
CA ALA A 46 -7.18 -14.48 2.77
C ALA A 46 -6.12 -13.39 2.54
N THR A 47 -5.54 -12.86 3.62
CA THR A 47 -4.56 -11.75 3.57
C THR A 47 -3.12 -12.22 3.44
N MET A 48 -2.78 -13.41 3.93
CA MET A 48 -1.41 -13.88 4.10
C MET A 48 -0.58 -13.81 2.80
N ILE A 49 -1.08 -14.36 1.71
CA ILE A 49 -0.34 -14.45 0.44
C ILE A 49 -0.34 -13.11 -0.30
N PRO A 50 -1.48 -12.40 -0.48
CA PRO A 50 -1.46 -11.08 -1.09
C PRO A 50 -0.52 -10.10 -0.37
N PHE A 51 -0.43 -10.17 0.96
CA PHE A 51 0.50 -9.35 1.72
C PHE A 51 1.95 -9.80 1.53
N ALA A 52 2.24 -11.10 1.55
CA ALA A 52 3.59 -11.61 1.31
C ALA A 52 4.17 -11.10 -0.03
N ILE A 53 3.35 -11.09 -1.08
CA ILE A 53 3.77 -10.69 -2.44
C ILE A 53 4.12 -9.19 -2.56
N ASN A 54 3.77 -8.35 -1.56
CA ASN A 54 4.26 -6.97 -1.49
C ASN A 54 5.79 -6.86 -1.40
N PHE A 55 6.53 -7.95 -1.16
CA PHE A 55 7.98 -7.94 -1.27
C PHE A 55 8.46 -7.51 -2.68
N ILE A 56 7.71 -7.85 -3.74
CA ILE A 56 8.09 -7.56 -5.14
C ILE A 56 8.22 -6.06 -5.41
N PRO A 57 7.19 -5.22 -5.19
CA PRO A 57 7.34 -3.78 -5.40
C PRO A 57 8.41 -3.16 -4.50
N ASN A 58 8.66 -3.72 -3.31
CA ASN A 58 9.74 -3.27 -2.43
C ASN A 58 11.13 -3.52 -3.03
N ILE A 59 11.36 -4.66 -3.69
CA ILE A 59 12.63 -4.93 -4.40
C ILE A 59 12.84 -3.88 -5.50
N ALA A 60 11.82 -3.63 -6.33
CA ALA A 60 11.91 -2.67 -7.41
C ALA A 60 12.28 -1.28 -6.88
N ILE A 61 11.64 -0.85 -5.79
CA ILE A 61 11.94 0.46 -5.20
C ILE A 61 13.33 0.52 -4.60
N ASN A 62 13.76 -0.49 -3.83
CA ASN A 62 15.10 -0.50 -3.25
C ASN A 62 16.20 -0.41 -4.32
N TYR A 63 15.97 -1.02 -5.49
CA TYR A 63 16.87 -0.92 -6.62
C TYR A 63 16.91 0.49 -7.24
N TYR A 64 15.77 1.13 -7.47
CA TYR A 64 15.70 2.45 -8.11
C TYR A 64 15.86 3.63 -7.15
N TYR A 65 15.79 3.40 -5.83
CA TYR A 65 15.88 4.46 -4.82
C TYR A 65 17.14 5.34 -4.96
N PRO A 66 18.36 4.79 -5.17
CA PRO A 66 19.55 5.62 -5.37
C PRO A 66 19.46 6.51 -6.62
N GLU A 67 18.85 6.03 -7.70
CA GLU A 67 18.66 6.82 -8.93
C GLU A 67 17.65 7.94 -8.73
N PHE A 68 16.60 7.73 -7.94
CA PHE A 68 15.69 8.81 -7.56
C PHE A 68 16.38 9.87 -6.70
N ALA A 69 17.22 9.44 -5.74
CA ALA A 69 17.94 10.36 -4.87
C ALA A 69 18.99 11.19 -5.62
N LYS A 70 19.76 10.59 -6.55
CA LYS A 70 20.75 11.31 -7.37
C LYS A 70 20.11 12.38 -8.26
N ASN A 71 18.94 12.07 -8.83
CA ASN A 71 18.23 12.95 -9.75
C ASN A 71 17.22 13.86 -9.03
N ALA A 72 17.28 14.00 -7.70
CA ALA A 72 16.32 14.77 -6.90
C ALA A 72 16.10 16.23 -7.35
N HIS A 73 17.09 16.82 -8.03
CA HIS A 73 17.05 18.19 -8.55
C HIS A 73 16.53 18.31 -9.98
N ASP A 74 16.36 17.19 -10.69
CA ASP A 74 15.91 17.14 -12.09
C ASP A 74 14.50 16.53 -12.17
N PRO A 75 13.44 17.35 -12.10
CA PRO A 75 12.06 16.87 -12.06
C PRO A 75 11.65 16.12 -13.34
N ALA A 76 12.26 16.43 -14.48
CA ALA A 76 11.99 15.74 -15.75
C ALA A 76 12.51 14.29 -15.70
N LYS A 77 13.74 14.08 -15.24
CA LYS A 77 14.31 12.73 -15.08
C LYS A 77 13.55 11.89 -14.06
N ILE A 78 13.14 12.47 -12.93
CA ILE A 78 12.32 11.75 -11.94
C ILE A 78 10.99 11.31 -12.56
N ARG A 79 10.32 12.18 -13.31
CA ARG A 79 9.05 11.86 -13.97
C ARG A 79 9.23 10.74 -14.99
N GLN A 80 10.32 10.76 -15.77
CA GLN A 80 10.63 9.72 -16.74
C GLN A 80 10.89 8.37 -16.06
N LEU A 81 11.76 8.36 -15.04
CA LEU A 81 12.09 7.15 -14.29
C LEU A 81 10.87 6.59 -13.54
N SER A 82 10.08 7.45 -12.90
CA SER A 82 8.84 7.08 -12.23
C SER A 82 7.86 6.42 -13.19
N ARG A 83 7.63 7.01 -14.37
CA ARG A 83 6.76 6.42 -15.39
C ARG A 83 7.29 5.07 -15.87
N PHE A 84 8.59 4.96 -16.11
CA PHE A 84 9.23 3.72 -16.54
C PHE A 84 9.06 2.60 -15.52
N VAL A 85 9.31 2.87 -14.24
CA VAL A 85 9.15 1.91 -13.14
C VAL A 85 7.68 1.53 -12.95
N SER A 86 6.79 2.52 -12.89
CA SER A 86 5.35 2.27 -12.71
C SER A 86 4.73 1.49 -13.88
N GLN A 87 5.11 1.74 -15.13
CA GLN A 87 4.59 0.98 -16.28
C GLN A 87 5.02 -0.49 -16.25
N ARG A 88 6.28 -0.76 -15.92
CA ARG A 88 6.77 -2.15 -15.78
C ARG A 88 6.12 -2.86 -14.60
N MET A 89 6.00 -2.16 -13.47
CA MET A 89 5.29 -2.68 -12.30
C MET A 89 3.81 -2.91 -12.57
N PHE A 90 3.15 -2.07 -13.37
CA PHE A 90 1.75 -2.24 -13.74
C PHE A 90 1.51 -3.56 -14.46
N ILE A 91 2.31 -3.86 -15.50
CA ILE A 91 2.17 -5.10 -16.27
C ILE A 91 2.50 -6.31 -15.38
N PHE A 92 3.63 -6.23 -14.66
CA PHE A 92 4.06 -7.33 -13.81
C PHE A 92 3.06 -7.64 -12.69
N SER A 93 2.63 -6.61 -11.96
CA SER A 93 1.68 -6.78 -10.84
C SER A 93 0.28 -7.15 -11.33
N ALA A 94 -0.13 -6.74 -12.54
CA ALA A 94 -1.38 -7.19 -13.15
C ALA A 94 -1.36 -8.70 -13.42
N LEU A 95 -0.27 -9.20 -14.01
CA LEU A 95 -0.11 -10.63 -14.26
C LEU A 95 -0.13 -11.44 -12.97
N VAL A 96 0.62 -11.00 -11.96
CA VAL A 96 0.65 -11.66 -10.64
C VAL A 96 -0.73 -11.63 -9.98
N SER A 97 -1.40 -10.47 -9.97
CA SER A 97 -2.75 -10.31 -9.41
C SER A 97 -3.75 -11.23 -10.11
N LEU A 98 -3.72 -11.29 -11.44
CA LEU A 98 -4.59 -12.15 -12.23
C LEU A 98 -4.38 -13.64 -11.91
N ILE A 99 -3.11 -14.08 -11.84
CA ILE A 99 -2.76 -15.45 -11.48
C ILE A 99 -3.31 -15.78 -10.08
N LEU A 100 -3.15 -14.89 -9.11
CA LEU A 100 -3.68 -15.10 -7.75
C LEU A 100 -5.21 -15.19 -7.76
N ILE A 101 -5.90 -14.31 -8.48
CA ILE A 101 -7.37 -14.31 -8.52
C ILE A 101 -7.91 -15.61 -9.12
N ILE A 102 -7.32 -16.08 -10.21
CA ILE A 102 -7.73 -17.33 -10.88
C ILE A 102 -7.35 -18.55 -10.02
N ALA A 103 -6.16 -18.54 -9.43
CA ALA A 103 -5.67 -19.62 -8.58
C ALA A 103 -6.25 -19.61 -7.16
N ALA A 104 -7.05 -18.61 -6.77
CA ALA A 104 -7.51 -18.42 -5.40
C ALA A 104 -8.19 -19.67 -4.82
N LYS A 105 -9.13 -20.26 -5.56
CA LYS A 105 -9.88 -21.45 -5.13
C LYS A 105 -8.97 -22.69 -4.94
N PRO A 106 -8.21 -23.15 -5.95
CA PRO A 106 -7.34 -24.31 -5.75
C PRO A 106 -6.27 -24.03 -4.69
N LEU A 107 -5.70 -22.83 -4.67
CA LEU A 107 -4.62 -22.48 -3.76
C LEU A 107 -5.08 -22.49 -2.29
N ILE A 108 -6.26 -21.93 -2.00
CA ILE A 108 -6.80 -21.95 -0.63
C ILE A 108 -7.21 -23.36 -0.21
N LEU A 109 -7.92 -24.10 -1.07
CA LEU A 109 -8.42 -25.43 -0.73
C LEU A 109 -7.29 -26.45 -0.55
N THR A 110 -6.20 -26.35 -1.32
CA THR A 110 -5.07 -27.29 -1.21
C THR A 110 -4.14 -26.97 -0.05
N ILE A 111 -3.89 -25.68 0.24
CA ILE A 111 -2.93 -25.28 1.29
C ILE A 111 -3.58 -25.26 2.68
N PHE A 112 -4.82 -24.74 2.77
CA PHE A 112 -5.49 -24.49 4.05
C PHE A 112 -6.65 -25.44 4.31
N GLY A 113 -7.18 -26.10 3.28
CA GLY A 113 -8.31 -27.03 3.37
C GLY A 113 -9.68 -26.37 3.13
N SER A 114 -10.72 -27.20 3.06
CA SER A 114 -12.09 -26.78 2.74
C SER A 114 -12.75 -25.89 3.80
N SER A 115 -12.27 -25.94 5.05
CA SER A 115 -12.78 -25.10 6.14
C SER A 115 -12.56 -23.60 5.92
N TYR A 116 -11.70 -23.20 4.98
CA TYR A 116 -11.39 -21.81 4.64
C TYR A 116 -11.95 -21.39 3.28
N GLN A 117 -12.98 -22.06 2.78
CA GLN A 117 -13.60 -21.71 1.50
C GLN A 117 -14.13 -20.26 1.48
N ASP A 118 -14.58 -19.75 2.64
CA ASP A 118 -15.07 -18.38 2.78
C ASP A 118 -13.96 -17.33 2.58
N SER A 119 -12.68 -17.72 2.70
CA SER A 119 -11.52 -16.86 2.44
C SER A 119 -11.30 -16.56 0.96
N ILE A 120 -11.91 -17.31 0.04
CA ILE A 120 -11.65 -17.19 -1.41
C ILE A 120 -12.04 -15.82 -1.94
N LEU A 121 -13.24 -15.34 -1.62
CA LEU A 121 -13.70 -14.04 -2.11
C LEU A 121 -12.85 -12.88 -1.54
N PRO A 122 -12.60 -12.76 -0.22
CA PRO A 122 -11.71 -11.74 0.30
C PRO A 122 -10.30 -11.82 -0.30
N PHE A 123 -9.77 -13.02 -0.51
CA PHE A 123 -8.47 -13.22 -1.15
C PHE A 123 -8.43 -12.64 -2.56
N GLN A 124 -9.46 -12.87 -3.37
CA GLN A 124 -9.55 -12.32 -4.73
C GLN A 124 -9.62 -10.79 -4.70
N ILE A 125 -10.43 -10.22 -3.79
CA ILE A 125 -10.56 -8.77 -3.61
C ILE A 125 -9.21 -8.15 -3.22
N ILE A 126 -8.51 -8.72 -2.24
CA ILE A 126 -7.21 -8.19 -1.78
C ILE A 126 -6.14 -8.37 -2.86
N SER A 127 -6.18 -9.48 -3.61
CA SER A 127 -5.27 -9.72 -4.74
C SER A 127 -5.44 -8.67 -5.84
N PHE A 128 -6.66 -8.20 -6.09
CA PHE A 128 -6.90 -7.04 -6.96
C PHE A 128 -6.33 -5.75 -6.34
N GLY A 129 -6.50 -5.57 -5.03
CA GLY A 129 -5.87 -4.47 -4.29
C GLY A 129 -4.34 -4.43 -4.46
N TYR A 130 -3.67 -5.58 -4.42
CA TYR A 130 -2.22 -5.70 -4.61
C TYR A 130 -1.74 -5.01 -5.90
N TRP A 131 -2.45 -5.20 -7.01
CA TRP A 131 -2.10 -4.56 -8.28
C TRP A 131 -2.04 -3.03 -8.18
N ILE A 132 -3.00 -2.43 -7.46
CA ILE A 132 -3.12 -0.98 -7.28
C ILE A 132 -1.97 -0.46 -6.42
N ILE A 133 -1.75 -1.08 -5.26
CA ILE A 133 -0.70 -0.63 -4.32
C ILE A 133 0.70 -0.79 -4.92
N ALA A 134 0.98 -1.93 -5.56
CA ALA A 134 2.28 -2.22 -6.16
C ALA A 134 2.63 -1.25 -7.28
N THR A 135 1.64 -0.86 -8.09
CA THR A 135 1.87 0.05 -9.23
C THR A 135 2.03 1.50 -8.80
N PHE A 136 1.12 1.99 -7.97
CA PHE A 136 0.94 3.43 -7.78
C PHE A 136 1.44 3.90 -6.41
N ARG A 137 0.92 3.33 -5.32
CA ARG A 137 1.24 3.80 -3.97
C ARG A 137 2.70 3.56 -3.60
N THR A 138 3.22 2.33 -3.78
CA THR A 138 4.58 1.99 -3.36
C THR A 138 5.63 2.79 -4.12
N VAL A 139 5.42 3.02 -5.42
CA VAL A 139 6.34 3.82 -6.23
C VAL A 139 6.30 5.29 -5.84
N ASN A 140 5.12 5.92 -5.83
CA ASN A 140 5.01 7.35 -5.56
C ASN A 140 5.43 7.72 -4.14
N GLY A 141 5.04 6.93 -3.13
CA GLY A 141 5.37 7.19 -1.73
C GLY A 141 6.88 7.18 -1.46
N ASN A 142 7.61 6.26 -2.09
CA ASN A 142 9.06 6.16 -1.92
C ASN A 142 9.83 7.24 -2.70
N ILE A 143 9.31 7.71 -3.84
CA ILE A 143 9.88 8.86 -4.55
C ILE A 143 9.78 10.13 -3.68
N LEU A 144 8.65 10.34 -2.99
CA LEU A 144 8.52 11.46 -2.04
C LEU A 144 9.55 11.40 -0.91
N ALA A 145 9.84 10.19 -0.40
CA ALA A 145 10.86 9.99 0.60
C ALA A 145 12.27 10.29 0.05
N ALA A 146 12.59 9.83 -1.17
CA ALA A 146 13.85 10.12 -1.85
C ALA A 146 14.05 11.63 -2.10
N LEU A 147 12.97 12.39 -2.29
CA LEU A 147 12.97 13.85 -2.41
C LEU A 147 13.12 14.60 -1.08
N GLY A 148 13.31 13.90 0.04
CA GLY A 148 13.46 14.51 1.37
C GLY A 148 12.18 15.12 1.94
N LYS A 149 11.01 14.82 1.35
CA LYS A 149 9.70 15.36 1.80
C LYS A 149 9.06 14.51 2.89
N ALA A 150 9.84 13.99 3.83
CA ALA A 150 9.37 13.08 4.89
C ALA A 150 8.25 13.67 5.76
N LYS A 151 8.28 14.99 6.05
CA LYS A 151 7.20 15.67 6.79
C LYS A 151 5.86 15.56 6.06
N LEU A 152 5.85 15.73 4.74
CA LEU A 152 4.64 15.63 3.92
C LEU A 152 4.13 14.19 3.91
N SER A 153 5.02 13.21 3.75
CA SER A 153 4.68 11.79 3.85
C SER A 153 4.06 11.43 5.20
N PHE A 154 4.58 11.99 6.29
CA PHE A 154 4.01 11.79 7.63
C PHE A 154 2.56 12.29 7.73
N TYR A 155 2.29 13.54 7.38
CA TYR A 155 0.93 14.11 7.45
C TYR A 155 -0.05 13.34 6.54
N LEU A 156 0.38 12.95 5.35
CA LEU A 156 -0.44 12.14 4.44
C LEU A 156 -0.74 10.76 5.02
N THR A 157 0.26 10.09 5.58
CA THR A 157 0.07 8.77 6.21
C THR A 157 -0.89 8.86 7.39
N PHE A 158 -0.81 9.94 8.18
CA PHE A 158 -1.73 10.17 9.29
C PHE A 158 -3.18 10.39 8.82
N ILE A 159 -3.40 11.19 7.78
CA ILE A 159 -4.74 11.38 7.20
C ILE A 159 -5.28 10.06 6.65
N ILE A 160 -4.45 9.31 5.92
CA ILE A 160 -4.81 7.98 5.39
C ILE A 160 -5.18 7.02 6.52
N LEU A 161 -4.46 7.06 7.65
CA LEU A 161 -4.75 6.25 8.84
C LEU A 161 -6.14 6.53 9.40
N LEU A 162 -6.50 7.80 9.58
CA LEU A 162 -7.82 8.18 10.11
C LEU A 162 -8.95 7.73 9.17
N VAL A 163 -8.78 7.95 7.86
CA VAL A 163 -9.76 7.53 6.86
C VAL A 163 -9.88 6.01 6.80
N ASN A 164 -8.76 5.27 6.93
CA ASN A 164 -8.76 3.81 6.98
C ASN A 164 -9.57 3.29 8.16
N ILE A 165 -9.35 3.79 9.38
CA ILE A 165 -10.07 3.33 10.57
C ILE A 165 -11.58 3.48 10.39
N ILE A 166 -12.02 4.66 9.93
CA ILE A 166 -13.44 4.96 9.72
C ILE A 166 -14.03 4.05 8.63
N THR A 167 -13.35 3.96 7.49
CA THR A 167 -13.82 3.19 6.33
C THR A 167 -13.90 1.70 6.67
N THR A 168 -12.83 1.14 7.24
CA THR A 168 -12.78 -0.27 7.63
C THR A 168 -13.87 -0.57 8.67
N TYR A 169 -14.06 0.27 9.68
CA TYR A 169 -15.09 0.06 10.70
C TYR A 169 -16.50 -0.04 10.09
N TYR A 170 -16.89 0.91 9.24
CA TYR A 170 -18.22 0.90 8.61
C TYR A 170 -18.41 -0.27 7.65
N LEU A 171 -17.40 -0.62 6.85
CA LEU A 171 -17.50 -1.71 5.89
C LEU A 171 -17.55 -3.08 6.60
N VAL A 172 -16.77 -3.25 7.68
CA VAL A 172 -16.79 -4.49 8.49
C VAL A 172 -18.13 -4.67 9.20
N LEU A 173 -18.75 -3.60 9.70
CA LEU A 173 -20.10 -3.69 10.28
C LEU A 173 -21.14 -4.20 9.28
N LYS A 174 -21.02 -3.83 8.00
CA LYS A 174 -22.01 -4.17 6.97
C LYS A 174 -21.74 -5.50 6.25
N TYR A 175 -20.47 -5.86 6.06
CA TYR A 175 -20.06 -6.99 5.20
C TYR A 175 -19.03 -7.92 5.87
N SER A 176 -18.79 -7.78 7.18
CA SER A 176 -17.85 -8.60 7.96
C SER A 176 -16.47 -8.69 7.30
N MET A 177 -15.95 -9.90 7.06
CA MET A 177 -14.65 -10.15 6.45
C MET A 177 -14.53 -9.58 5.03
N ASN A 178 -15.58 -9.70 4.22
CA ASN A 178 -15.59 -9.15 2.86
C ASN A 178 -15.53 -7.61 2.89
N GLY A 179 -16.12 -7.01 3.91
CA GLY A 179 -16.03 -5.58 4.18
C GLY A 179 -14.61 -5.11 4.43
N ALA A 180 -13.85 -5.84 5.25
CA ALA A 180 -12.44 -5.52 5.49
C ALA A 180 -11.60 -5.62 4.20
N ALA A 181 -11.79 -6.68 3.41
CA ALA A 181 -11.10 -6.83 2.13
C ALA A 181 -11.42 -5.68 1.16
N LEU A 182 -12.69 -5.26 1.09
CA LEU A 182 -13.09 -4.12 0.27
C LEU A 182 -12.49 -2.81 0.80
N ALA A 183 -12.44 -2.62 2.13
CA ALA A 183 -11.84 -1.45 2.75
C ALA A 183 -10.35 -1.32 2.39
N ILE A 184 -9.61 -2.44 2.36
CA ILE A 184 -8.22 -2.47 1.88
C ILE A 184 -8.13 -1.89 0.46
N VAL A 185 -8.95 -2.38 -0.47
CA VAL A 185 -8.91 -1.94 -1.87
C VAL A 185 -9.25 -0.46 -1.99
N VAL A 186 -10.31 0.00 -1.31
CA VAL A 186 -10.70 1.42 -1.28
C VAL A 186 -9.55 2.27 -0.76
N MET A 187 -8.91 1.85 0.33
CA MET A 187 -7.80 2.58 0.92
C MET A 187 -6.54 2.55 0.06
N TYR A 188 -6.29 1.48 -0.68
CA TYR A 188 -5.19 1.40 -1.64
C TYR A 188 -5.42 2.35 -2.82
N ILE A 189 -6.64 2.44 -3.36
CA ILE A 189 -7.01 3.42 -4.39
C ILE A 189 -6.84 4.84 -3.87
N PHE A 190 -7.43 5.14 -2.70
CA PHE A 190 -7.36 6.46 -2.09
C PHE A 190 -5.92 6.90 -1.85
N SER A 191 -5.12 6.03 -1.24
CA SER A 191 -3.71 6.32 -0.94
C SER A 191 -2.86 6.46 -2.20
N SER A 192 -3.15 5.68 -3.24
CA SER A 192 -2.48 5.79 -4.54
C SER A 192 -2.78 7.12 -5.21
N LEU A 193 -4.04 7.57 -5.17
CA LEU A 193 -4.47 8.85 -5.72
C LEU A 193 -3.80 10.02 -4.97
N VAL A 194 -3.84 9.99 -3.64
CA VAL A 194 -3.19 11.00 -2.78
C VAL A 194 -1.68 11.07 -3.06
N GLY A 195 -1.01 9.92 -3.13
CA GLY A 195 0.42 9.85 -3.43
C GLY A 195 0.77 10.40 -4.81
N TYR A 196 -0.04 10.07 -5.83
CA TYR A 196 0.16 10.58 -7.19
C TYR A 196 -0.02 12.10 -7.28
N ILE A 197 -1.10 12.64 -6.69
CA ILE A 197 -1.37 14.08 -6.67
C ILE A 197 -0.23 14.82 -5.96
N THR A 198 0.22 14.29 -4.82
CA THR A 198 1.28 14.92 -4.05
C THR A 198 2.60 14.91 -4.80
N LEU A 199 2.97 13.79 -5.45
CA LEU A 199 4.16 13.73 -6.28
C LEU A 199 4.11 14.77 -7.41
N LYS A 200 2.96 14.90 -8.08
CA LYS A 200 2.78 15.88 -9.16
C LYS A 200 2.92 17.33 -8.66
N LEU A 201 2.38 17.64 -7.48
CA LEU A 201 2.50 18.97 -6.87
C LEU A 201 3.95 19.28 -6.48
N VAL A 202 4.66 18.31 -5.89
CA VAL A 202 6.07 18.47 -5.50
C VAL A 202 6.96 18.68 -6.72
N LEU A 203 6.75 17.91 -7.80
CA LEU A 203 7.52 18.09 -9.03
C LEU A 203 7.26 19.46 -9.68
N ARG A 204 6.02 19.98 -9.63
CA ARG A 204 5.70 21.32 -10.12
C ARG A 204 6.37 22.43 -9.30
N ASP A 205 6.42 22.30 -7.98
CA ASP A 205 7.12 23.27 -7.10
C ASP A 205 8.64 23.30 -7.37
N LEU A 206 9.23 22.15 -7.71
CA LEU A 206 10.64 22.07 -8.11
C LEU A 206 10.89 22.73 -9.48
N GLU A 207 10.00 22.52 -10.45
CA GLU A 207 10.08 23.18 -11.76
C GLU A 207 10.00 24.71 -11.62
N CYS A 208 9.10 25.24 -10.79
CA CYS A 208 8.97 26.69 -10.55
C CYS A 208 10.14 27.33 -9.79
N LYS A 209 10.95 26.55 -9.06
CA LYS A 209 12.14 27.06 -8.34
C LYS A 209 13.42 27.02 -9.17
N ASN A 210 13.45 26.17 -10.20
CA ASN A 210 14.60 25.97 -11.06
C ASN A 210 14.54 26.80 -12.36
N GLY A 211 13.40 27.44 -12.66
CA GLY A 211 13.23 28.41 -13.75
C GLY A 211 13.24 29.84 -13.23
#